data_AF-A0A6N4QMB8-F1
#
_entry.id   AF-A0A6N4QMB8-F1
#
_cell.length_a   1.000
_cell.length_b   1.000
_cell.length_c   1.000
_cell.angle_alpha   90.00
_cell.angle_beta   90.00
_cell.angle_gamma   90.00
#
_symmetry.space_group_name_H-M   'P 1'
#
loop_
_entity.id
_entity.type
_entity.pdbx_description
1 polymer ?
#
loop_
_entity_poly.entity_id
_entity_poly.type
_entity_poly.pdbx_seq_one_letter_code
_entity_poly.pdbx_strand_id
1 'polypeptide(L)'
;MSVSVSFLPFFLLYLPIQTLFGSKGLGGLTLAGILILCVFLHWADKKYKHPFFRSLKVSPIVLISYWSIFVFAEGIFYTQRAADSFLLGDLDYAAQFRMILPGIDKSFFQTQYYGSEENANFLSHHMSPGILLLTPFAMSFGSPLGLGVGVFFFIAISIPLLYFYLLACSVSKEISLCASLLWAGSSGLYRLGHSLHFEALVPFAILCVLIGVQKEKHWITILGLVFFLGIKEDLSFYLAALSIGLLLADPRRRKEWIFVLSFCLVYSFLIHPYLSGLAGSSAQRNWKEYWGEGSSNPFYAALSYIQKPESILSYWKGVRDLSLEWGFWNWTGGWLLVPFFGLYSAFRLSVHPWVRDLYSYYLYPLIPFLILFLRTGSTWIQNAANDFKSSLESESSFVDRIEFLKRIPKEWKLFVLLLLTFAFSVYRNSKENEYPILLRPQTTKAQELEEVLKSIPAGSSVSAGFHLSPFISRNNPVYPIRENREWKEWIVFDHRYNSPYLSSELILQRIQKDVHNGTIEPVLTSENFVLYKRSANPKR
;
A
#
# COMPACT_ATOMS: atom_id res chain seq x y z
N MET A 1 -4.02 18.00 -27.46
CA MET A 1 -5.22 17.11 -27.48
C MET A 1 -5.72 16.98 -26.06
N SER A 2 -7.01 17.22 -25.85
CA SER A 2 -7.61 17.61 -24.58
C SER A 2 -8.55 16.56 -24.01
N VAL A 3 -8.73 16.59 -22.71
CA VAL A 3 -9.74 15.81 -21.99
C VAL A 3 -11.15 16.31 -22.33
N SER A 4 -12.13 15.41 -22.38
CA SER A 4 -13.54 15.76 -22.48
C SER A 4 -13.94 16.65 -21.30
N VAL A 5 -14.45 17.85 -21.57
CA VAL A 5 -14.91 18.82 -20.55
C VAL A 5 -15.96 18.20 -19.63
N SER A 6 -16.72 17.23 -20.13
CA SER A 6 -17.81 16.59 -19.40
C SER A 6 -17.36 15.93 -18.09
N PHE A 7 -16.17 15.31 -18.05
CA PHE A 7 -15.66 14.65 -16.84
C PHE A 7 -14.74 15.53 -15.99
N LEU A 8 -14.43 16.75 -16.42
CA LEU A 8 -13.48 17.61 -15.72
C LEU A 8 -13.88 17.90 -14.26
N PRO A 9 -15.16 18.17 -13.91
CA PRO A 9 -15.55 18.36 -12.51
C PRO A 9 -15.27 17.13 -11.66
N PHE A 10 -15.56 15.93 -12.20
CA PHE A 10 -15.28 14.67 -11.52
C PHE A 10 -13.78 14.48 -11.33
N PHE A 11 -12.97 14.74 -12.35
CA PHE A 11 -11.52 14.64 -12.30
C PHE A 11 -10.87 15.55 -11.27
N LEU A 12 -11.42 16.74 -11.05
CA LEU A 12 -10.91 17.69 -10.05
C LEU A 12 -11.38 17.35 -8.63
N LEU A 13 -12.59 16.82 -8.47
CA LEU A 13 -13.23 16.70 -7.16
C LEU A 13 -13.23 15.29 -6.58
N TYR A 14 -12.93 14.25 -7.37
CA TYR A 14 -12.96 12.86 -6.92
C TYR A 14 -12.08 12.61 -5.69
N LEU A 15 -10.77 12.85 -5.78
CA LEU A 15 -9.85 12.62 -4.67
C LEU A 15 -10.12 13.54 -3.46
N PRO A 16 -10.30 14.87 -3.62
CA PRO A 16 -10.63 15.74 -2.49
C PRO A 16 -11.88 15.31 -1.72
N ILE A 17 -12.96 14.96 -2.41
CA ILE A 17 -14.20 14.54 -1.75
C ILE A 17 -14.01 13.22 -1.03
N GLN A 18 -13.32 12.27 -1.65
CA GLN A 18 -12.98 10.99 -1.03
C GLN A 18 -12.17 11.19 0.25
N THR A 19 -11.09 11.97 0.22
CA THR A 19 -10.24 12.23 1.39
C THR A 19 -10.97 12.98 2.51
N LEU A 20 -11.81 13.98 2.18
CA LEU A 20 -12.45 14.83 3.18
C LEU A 20 -13.68 14.19 3.83
N PHE A 21 -14.55 13.58 3.03
CA PHE A 21 -15.85 13.10 3.51
C PHE A 21 -15.90 11.58 3.67
N GLY A 22 -14.89 10.88 3.14
CA GLY A 22 -14.81 9.44 3.19
C GLY A 22 -16.00 8.71 2.60
N SER A 23 -16.07 7.44 2.96
CA SER A 23 -17.11 6.51 2.55
C SER A 23 -18.36 6.56 3.42
N LYS A 24 -18.21 6.93 4.71
CA LYS A 24 -19.29 7.01 5.71
C LYS A 24 -20.04 8.35 5.73
N GLY A 25 -19.68 9.30 4.86
CA GLY A 25 -20.26 10.66 4.85
C GLY A 25 -21.06 10.99 3.59
N LEU A 26 -21.32 12.28 3.39
CA LEU A 26 -21.96 12.82 2.18
C LEU A 26 -21.13 12.60 0.90
N GLY A 27 -19.88 12.13 1.00
CA GLY A 27 -18.94 12.00 -0.12
C GLY A 27 -19.49 11.19 -1.30
N GLY A 28 -20.08 10.02 -1.04
CA GLY A 28 -20.68 9.20 -2.09
C GLY A 28 -21.84 9.89 -2.81
N LEU A 29 -22.71 10.57 -2.06
CA LEU A 29 -23.84 11.33 -2.62
C LEU A 29 -23.34 12.54 -3.42
N THR A 30 -22.34 13.26 -2.93
CA THR A 30 -21.73 14.39 -3.64
C THR A 30 -21.08 13.94 -4.94
N LEU A 31 -20.33 12.83 -4.94
CA LEU A 31 -19.72 12.26 -6.15
C LEU A 31 -20.76 11.77 -7.15
N ALA A 32 -21.85 11.16 -6.68
CA ALA A 32 -22.98 10.79 -7.54
C ALA A 32 -23.63 12.04 -8.18
N GLY A 33 -23.83 13.11 -7.40
CA GLY A 33 -24.30 14.40 -7.91
C GLY A 33 -23.36 15.00 -8.97
N ILE A 34 -22.05 14.90 -8.78
CA ILE A 34 -21.05 15.35 -9.77
C ILE A 34 -21.11 14.49 -11.04
N LEU A 35 -21.31 13.18 -10.94
CA LEU A 35 -21.50 12.32 -12.11
C LEU A 35 -22.78 12.70 -12.88
N ILE A 36 -23.87 13.06 -12.20
CA ILE A 36 -25.09 13.59 -12.84
C ILE A 36 -24.78 14.92 -13.56
N LEU A 37 -24.00 15.81 -12.94
CA LEU A 37 -23.53 17.03 -13.58
C LEU A 37 -22.71 16.73 -14.84
N CYS A 38 -21.84 15.71 -14.82
CA CYS A 38 -21.10 15.27 -16.01
C CYS A 38 -22.02 14.88 -17.17
N VAL A 39 -23.15 14.20 -16.89
CA VAL A 39 -24.17 13.87 -17.90
C VAL A 39 -24.77 15.13 -18.51
N PHE A 40 -25.15 16.11 -17.67
CA PHE A 40 -25.71 17.38 -18.14
C PHE A 40 -24.70 18.15 -18.99
N LEU A 41 -23.43 18.22 -18.56
CA LEU A 41 -22.36 18.88 -19.31
C LEU A 41 -22.09 18.18 -20.65
N HIS A 42 -22.11 16.85 -20.70
CA HIS A 42 -21.97 16.10 -21.94
C HIS A 42 -23.11 16.38 -22.91
N TRP A 43 -24.36 16.35 -22.42
CA TRP A 43 -25.53 16.68 -23.20
C TRP A 43 -25.46 18.12 -23.74
N ALA A 44 -25.10 19.08 -22.90
CA ALA A 44 -25.00 20.49 -23.26
C ALA A 44 -23.91 20.73 -24.32
N ASP A 45 -22.73 20.12 -24.19
CA ASP A 45 -21.67 20.20 -25.20
C ASP A 45 -22.16 19.67 -26.56
N LYS A 46 -22.84 18.52 -26.56
CA LYS A 46 -23.38 17.92 -27.81
C LYS A 46 -24.50 18.77 -28.43
N LYS A 47 -25.42 19.29 -27.63
CA LYS A 47 -26.59 20.04 -28.10
C LYS A 47 -26.23 21.44 -28.57
N TYR A 48 -25.45 22.18 -27.79
CA TYR A 48 -25.21 23.61 -28.03
C TYR A 48 -23.91 23.88 -28.78
N LYS A 49 -22.96 22.92 -28.80
CA LYS A 49 -21.65 23.07 -29.48
C LYS A 49 -20.91 24.38 -29.11
N HIS A 50 -21.16 24.90 -27.91
CA HIS A 50 -20.77 26.25 -27.51
C HIS A 50 -19.23 26.40 -27.53
N PRO A 51 -18.69 27.56 -27.99
CA PRO A 51 -17.25 27.78 -28.07
C PRO A 51 -16.50 27.52 -26.77
N PHE A 52 -17.12 27.84 -25.63
CA PHE A 52 -16.59 27.59 -24.28
C PHE A 52 -16.19 26.12 -24.04
N PHE A 53 -17.05 25.16 -24.39
CA PHE A 53 -16.74 23.73 -24.22
C PHE A 53 -15.65 23.25 -25.17
N ARG A 54 -15.51 23.90 -26.33
CA ARG A 54 -14.45 23.60 -27.29
C ARG A 54 -13.10 24.22 -26.92
N SER A 55 -13.10 25.35 -26.20
CA SER A 55 -11.89 26.06 -25.76
C SER A 55 -11.32 25.51 -24.46
N LEU A 56 -12.16 24.95 -23.57
CA LEU A 56 -11.71 24.42 -22.28
C LEU A 56 -10.99 23.07 -22.46
N LYS A 57 -9.71 23.14 -22.80
CA LYS A 57 -8.90 21.96 -23.13
C LYS A 57 -7.83 21.73 -22.07
N VAL A 58 -8.10 20.85 -21.10
CA VAL A 58 -7.10 20.48 -20.10
C VAL A 58 -6.19 19.38 -20.65
N SER A 59 -4.88 19.57 -20.48
CA SER A 59 -3.88 18.56 -20.84
C SER A 59 -3.94 17.39 -19.85
N PRO A 60 -3.89 16.13 -20.30
CA PRO A 60 -3.77 14.96 -19.42
C PRO A 60 -2.66 15.07 -18.38
N ILE A 61 -1.53 15.65 -18.76
CA ILE A 61 -0.36 15.81 -17.87
C ILE A 61 -0.71 16.69 -16.67
N VAL A 62 -1.51 17.76 -16.87
CA VAL A 62 -1.90 18.66 -15.78
C VAL A 62 -2.74 17.92 -14.75
N LEU A 63 -3.68 17.07 -15.17
CA LEU A 63 -4.52 16.29 -14.26
C LEU A 63 -3.71 15.22 -13.52
N ILE A 64 -2.82 14.52 -14.21
CA ILE A 64 -1.94 13.52 -13.60
C ILE A 64 -1.03 14.17 -12.57
N SER A 65 -0.42 15.30 -12.90
CA SER A 65 0.40 16.08 -11.98
C SER A 65 -0.43 16.54 -10.78
N TYR A 66 -1.65 17.04 -11.02
CA TYR A 66 -2.57 17.43 -9.94
C TYR A 66 -2.85 16.27 -8.99
N TRP A 67 -3.24 15.09 -9.50
CA TRP A 67 -3.51 13.92 -8.66
C TRP A 67 -2.27 13.41 -7.92
N SER A 68 -1.11 13.42 -8.59
CA SER A 68 0.16 12.99 -7.96
C SER A 68 0.55 13.93 -6.82
N ILE A 69 0.45 15.25 -7.05
CA ILE A 69 0.72 16.26 -6.01
C ILE A 69 -0.31 16.14 -4.89
N PHE A 70 -1.59 15.92 -5.21
CA PHE A 70 -2.64 15.75 -4.21
C PHE A 70 -2.35 14.56 -3.30
N VAL A 71 -2.10 13.36 -3.86
CA VAL A 71 -1.79 12.15 -3.08
C VAL A 71 -0.49 12.32 -2.29
N PHE A 72 0.53 12.97 -2.86
CA PHE A 72 1.77 13.23 -2.15
C PHE A 72 1.57 14.18 -0.97
N ALA A 73 0.89 15.30 -1.18
CA ALA A 73 0.63 16.29 -0.12
C ALA A 73 -0.25 15.71 0.99
N GLU A 74 -1.31 14.98 0.63
CA GLU A 74 -2.17 14.26 1.56
C GLU A 74 -1.35 13.32 2.46
N GLY A 75 -0.45 12.55 1.85
CA GLY A 75 0.46 11.66 2.56
C GLY A 75 1.40 12.33 3.56
N ILE A 76 1.90 13.53 3.26
CA ILE A 76 2.72 14.31 4.19
C ILE A 76 1.87 14.67 5.43
N PHE A 77 0.65 15.19 5.22
CA PHE A 77 -0.24 15.54 6.33
C PHE A 77 -0.69 14.31 7.13
N TYR A 78 -0.97 13.20 6.44
CA TYR A 78 -1.33 11.94 7.09
C TYR A 78 -0.18 11.44 7.98
N THR A 79 1.06 11.42 7.47
CA THR A 79 2.23 10.95 8.22
C THR A 79 2.43 11.75 9.50
N GLN A 80 2.31 13.09 9.44
CA GLN A 80 2.40 13.94 10.64
C GLN A 80 1.27 13.62 11.63
N ARG A 81 0.02 13.54 11.16
CA ARG A 81 -1.12 13.21 12.03
C ARG A 81 -0.99 11.82 12.65
N ALA A 82 -0.40 10.86 11.93
CA ALA A 82 -0.14 9.52 12.43
C ALA A 82 0.96 9.54 13.51
N ALA A 83 1.99 10.37 13.33
CA ALA A 83 3.00 10.64 14.35
C ALA A 83 2.37 11.21 15.62
N ASP A 84 1.61 12.30 15.50
CA ASP A 84 0.94 12.96 16.63
C ASP A 84 -0.12 12.08 17.30
N SER A 85 -0.61 11.05 16.60
CA SER A 85 -1.53 10.04 17.15
C SER A 85 -0.80 8.89 17.85
N PHE A 86 0.54 8.91 17.90
CA PHE A 86 1.39 7.84 18.43
C PHE A 86 1.21 6.49 17.71
N LEU A 87 0.81 6.53 16.43
CA LEU A 87 0.55 5.34 15.61
C LEU A 87 1.76 4.89 14.78
N LEU A 88 2.82 5.69 14.74
CA LEU A 88 4.09 5.32 14.09
C LEU A 88 4.94 4.35 14.92
N GLY A 89 4.41 3.90 16.06
CA GLY A 89 5.05 2.95 16.95
C GLY A 89 4.95 1.50 16.52
N ASP A 90 4.55 1.19 15.30
CA ASP A 90 4.57 -0.19 14.83
C ASP A 90 6.01 -0.71 14.84
N LEU A 91 6.18 -1.97 15.25
CA LEU A 91 7.48 -2.62 15.39
C LEU A 91 8.26 -2.52 14.07
N ASP A 92 7.59 -2.78 12.95
CA ASP A 92 8.21 -2.78 11.63
C ASP A 92 8.60 -1.35 11.24
N TYR A 93 7.72 -0.36 11.39
CA TYR A 93 8.01 1.02 11.01
C TYR A 93 9.17 1.63 11.82
N ALA A 94 9.17 1.44 13.14
CA ALA A 94 10.25 1.93 13.99
C ALA A 94 11.58 1.23 13.70
N ALA A 95 11.56 -0.08 13.45
CA ALA A 95 12.75 -0.83 13.06
C ALA A 95 13.31 -0.37 11.71
N GLN A 96 12.45 -0.15 10.72
CA GLN A 96 12.81 0.34 9.39
C GLN A 96 13.52 1.69 9.47
N PHE A 97 12.95 2.62 10.24
CA PHE A 97 13.54 3.93 10.44
C PHE A 97 14.94 3.86 11.03
N ARG A 98 15.13 3.02 12.04
CA ARG A 98 16.37 2.91 12.79
C ARG A 98 17.45 2.13 12.05
N MET A 99 17.10 1.23 11.13
CA MET A 99 18.10 0.45 10.36
C MET A 99 18.61 1.17 9.11
N ILE A 100 17.78 2.00 8.47
CA ILE A 100 18.08 2.64 7.18
C ILE A 100 19.10 3.77 7.34
N LEU A 101 19.13 4.37 8.52
CA LEU A 101 20.03 5.43 8.88
C LEU A 101 21.15 4.82 9.72
N PRO A 102 22.39 4.73 9.21
CA PRO A 102 23.47 4.17 10.00
C PRO A 102 23.58 4.97 11.29
N GLY A 103 23.37 4.28 12.42
CA GLY A 103 23.88 4.76 13.69
C GLY A 103 25.41 4.88 13.64
N ILE A 104 25.97 5.50 14.67
CA ILE A 104 27.41 5.71 14.87
C ILE A 104 28.24 4.41 14.69
N ASP A 105 27.60 3.24 14.81
CA ASP A 105 28.23 1.93 14.85
C ASP A 105 28.36 1.20 13.49
N LYS A 106 28.02 1.84 12.36
CA LYS A 106 28.25 1.32 10.98
C LYS A 106 27.60 -0.04 10.64
N SER A 107 26.71 -0.56 11.48
CA SER A 107 26.07 -1.86 11.30
C SER A 107 24.78 -1.76 10.47
N PHE A 108 24.94 -1.80 9.15
CA PHE A 108 23.83 -1.73 8.19
C PHE A 108 22.85 -2.91 8.38
N PHE A 109 21.54 -2.63 8.28
CA PHE A 109 20.44 -3.59 8.56
C PHE A 109 20.34 -4.14 9.99
N GLN A 110 21.22 -3.79 10.93
CA GLN A 110 21.04 -4.20 12.32
C GLN A 110 20.05 -3.30 13.05
N THR A 111 19.25 -3.90 13.92
CA THR A 111 18.23 -3.19 14.69
C THR A 111 17.95 -3.86 16.03
N GLN A 112 17.62 -3.04 17.03
CA GLN A 112 17.30 -3.52 18.38
C GLN A 112 15.89 -4.12 18.50
N TYR A 113 15.09 -4.01 17.44
CA TYR A 113 13.66 -4.33 17.46
C TYR A 113 13.37 -5.80 17.20
N TYR A 114 14.28 -6.54 16.56
CA TYR A 114 14.14 -7.98 16.32
C TYR A 114 15.14 -8.79 17.15
N GLY A 115 14.91 -10.11 17.22
CA GLY A 115 15.75 -11.06 17.94
C GLY A 115 15.55 -11.10 19.45
N SER A 116 16.05 -12.16 20.08
CA SER A 116 16.08 -12.33 21.54
C SER A 116 17.17 -11.49 22.19
N GLU A 117 18.34 -11.38 21.56
CA GLU A 117 19.56 -10.79 22.14
C GLU A 117 19.83 -9.33 21.77
N GLU A 118 18.88 -8.64 21.12
CA GLU A 118 19.08 -7.29 20.55
C GLU A 118 20.06 -7.34 19.34
N ASN A 119 20.20 -6.26 18.57
CA ASN A 119 21.08 -6.18 17.37
C ASN A 119 20.85 -7.22 16.25
N ALA A 120 19.63 -7.71 16.06
CA ALA A 120 19.35 -8.66 14.99
C ALA A 120 19.43 -8.00 13.60
N ASN A 121 19.86 -8.78 12.61
CA ASN A 121 19.82 -8.37 11.22
C ASN A 121 18.37 -8.34 10.74
N PHE A 122 17.88 -7.17 10.32
CA PHE A 122 16.56 -7.01 9.73
C PHE A 122 16.34 -7.94 8.54
N LEU A 123 17.36 -8.15 7.71
CA LEU A 123 17.27 -9.03 6.55
C LEU A 123 17.07 -10.49 6.90
N SER A 124 17.38 -10.91 8.13
CA SER A 124 17.02 -12.25 8.58
C SER A 124 15.52 -12.37 8.83
N HIS A 125 14.86 -11.30 9.28
CA HIS A 125 13.42 -11.28 9.52
C HIS A 125 12.59 -10.94 8.26
N HIS A 126 13.09 -10.03 7.43
CA HIS A 126 12.49 -9.56 6.18
C HIS A 126 13.57 -9.41 5.11
N MET A 127 13.61 -10.30 4.12
CA MET A 127 14.56 -10.19 3.02
C MET A 127 14.12 -9.07 2.05
N SER A 128 14.29 -7.83 2.51
CA SER A 128 13.69 -6.63 1.92
C SER A 128 14.72 -5.52 1.67
N PRO A 129 15.85 -5.77 0.96
CA PRO A 129 16.86 -4.74 0.70
C PRO A 129 16.35 -3.56 -0.15
N GLY A 130 15.23 -3.73 -0.87
CA GLY A 130 14.56 -2.68 -1.64
C GLY A 130 14.06 -1.52 -0.79
N ILE A 131 13.95 -1.70 0.53
CA ILE A 131 13.60 -0.62 1.45
C ILE A 131 14.61 0.55 1.42
N LEU A 132 15.83 0.31 0.95
CA LEU A 132 16.85 1.35 0.78
C LEU A 132 16.45 2.43 -0.23
N LEU A 133 15.42 2.22 -1.04
CA LEU A 133 14.81 3.27 -1.85
C LEU A 133 14.23 4.41 -1.00
N LEU A 134 13.88 4.14 0.27
CA LEU A 134 13.38 5.13 1.22
C LEU A 134 14.51 5.90 1.93
N THR A 135 15.77 5.44 1.82
CA THR A 135 16.93 6.03 2.50
C THR A 135 17.11 7.52 2.23
N PRO A 136 17.04 8.03 0.99
CA PRO A 136 17.22 9.45 0.73
C PRO A 136 16.22 10.32 1.52
N PHE A 137 14.96 9.88 1.61
CA PHE A 137 13.93 10.59 2.36
C PHE A 137 14.15 10.50 3.87
N ALA A 138 14.49 9.32 4.37
CA ALA A 138 14.87 9.16 5.77
C ALA A 138 16.06 10.07 6.10
N MET A 139 17.10 10.13 5.29
CA MET A 139 18.28 10.97 5.53
C MET A 139 17.94 12.45 5.52
N SER A 140 17.25 12.93 4.49
CA SER A 140 16.94 14.36 4.33
C SER A 140 16.06 14.93 5.44
N PHE A 141 15.13 14.15 6.00
CA PHE A 141 14.13 14.69 6.94
C PHE A 141 14.52 14.65 8.41
N GLY A 142 15.56 13.92 8.83
CA GLY A 142 15.93 13.94 10.26
C GLY A 142 14.93 13.26 11.22
N SER A 143 13.75 12.83 10.78
CA SER A 143 12.71 12.16 11.57
C SER A 143 12.05 10.97 10.84
N PRO A 144 11.23 10.14 11.53
CA PRO A 144 10.44 9.08 10.93
C PRO A 144 9.51 9.58 9.81
N LEU A 145 9.11 10.86 9.88
CA LEU A 145 8.34 11.51 8.82
C LEU A 145 8.97 11.30 7.44
N GLY A 146 10.30 11.28 7.35
CA GLY A 146 11.01 11.00 6.10
C GLY A 146 10.63 9.67 5.45
N LEU A 147 10.41 8.61 6.22
CA LEU A 147 9.94 7.34 5.66
C LEU A 147 8.52 7.44 5.11
N GLY A 148 7.61 8.07 5.84
CA GLY A 148 6.24 8.26 5.36
C GLY A 148 6.19 9.12 4.10
N VAL A 149 6.98 10.21 4.06
CA VAL A 149 7.16 11.03 2.85
C VAL A 149 7.67 10.18 1.67
N GLY A 150 8.67 9.34 1.90
CA GLY A 150 9.20 8.43 0.88
C GLY A 150 8.14 7.44 0.35
N VAL A 151 7.38 6.82 1.25
CA VAL A 151 6.27 5.92 0.89
C VAL A 151 5.28 6.64 -0.02
N PHE A 152 4.80 7.82 0.37
CA PHE A 152 3.82 8.56 -0.42
C PHE A 152 4.39 9.13 -1.72
N PHE A 153 5.70 9.41 -1.79
CA PHE A 153 6.36 9.76 -3.04
C PHE A 153 6.24 8.61 -4.06
N PHE A 154 6.54 7.38 -3.65
CA PHE A 154 6.45 6.21 -4.53
C PHE A 154 5.02 5.81 -4.88
N ILE A 155 4.06 6.04 -3.97
CA ILE A 155 2.64 5.91 -4.28
C ILE A 155 2.22 6.95 -5.32
N ALA A 156 2.58 8.22 -5.13
CA ALA A 156 2.23 9.31 -6.04
C ALA A 156 2.82 9.11 -7.44
N ILE A 157 4.09 8.68 -7.55
CA ILE A 157 4.74 8.45 -8.85
C ILE A 157 4.17 7.23 -9.59
N SER A 158 3.48 6.31 -8.91
CA SER A 158 2.80 5.19 -9.57
C SER A 158 1.67 5.67 -10.50
N ILE A 159 1.06 6.83 -10.23
CA ILE A 159 -0.03 7.41 -11.04
C ILE A 159 0.45 7.78 -12.46
N PRO A 160 1.48 8.64 -12.64
CA PRO A 160 2.00 8.94 -13.96
C PRO A 160 2.61 7.72 -14.64
N LEU A 161 3.27 6.83 -13.89
CA LEU A 161 3.82 5.59 -14.47
C LEU A 161 2.72 4.69 -15.05
N LEU A 162 1.60 4.51 -14.34
CA LEU A 162 0.44 3.77 -14.84
C LEU A 162 -0.10 4.41 -16.11
N TYR A 163 -0.26 5.74 -16.13
CA TYR A 163 -0.70 6.44 -17.33
C TYR A 163 0.21 6.16 -18.53
N PHE A 164 1.54 6.28 -18.37
CA PHE A 164 2.50 6.03 -19.45
C PHE A 164 2.57 4.56 -19.84
N TYR A 165 2.39 3.63 -18.90
CA TYR A 165 2.27 2.21 -19.18
C TYR A 165 1.07 1.93 -20.08
N LEU A 166 -0.11 2.46 -19.74
CA LEU A 166 -1.33 2.28 -20.55
C LEU A 166 -1.18 2.87 -21.95
N LEU A 167 -0.54 4.04 -22.08
CA LEU A 167 -0.22 4.59 -23.40
C LEU A 167 0.73 3.68 -24.20
N ALA A 168 1.72 3.07 -23.55
CA ALA A 168 2.61 2.11 -24.20
C ALA A 168 1.88 0.82 -24.61
N CYS A 169 0.76 0.50 -23.97
CA CYS A 169 -0.18 -0.55 -24.36
C CYS A 169 -1.22 -0.10 -25.40
N SER A 170 -1.01 1.05 -26.06
CA SER A 170 -1.90 1.60 -27.09
C SER A 170 -3.31 1.96 -26.59
N VAL A 171 -3.46 2.18 -25.28
CA VAL A 171 -4.68 2.76 -24.69
C VAL A 171 -4.69 4.27 -24.96
N SER A 172 -5.84 4.79 -25.31
CA SER A 172 -6.06 6.21 -25.59
C SER A 172 -5.86 7.06 -24.34
N LYS A 173 -5.42 8.31 -24.54
CA LYS A 173 -5.12 9.24 -23.44
C LYS A 173 -6.30 9.43 -22.47
N GLU A 174 -7.52 9.48 -22.99
CA GLU A 174 -8.73 9.67 -22.17
C GLU A 174 -9.01 8.46 -21.28
N ILE A 175 -8.93 7.26 -21.84
CA ILE A 175 -9.16 6.02 -21.07
C ILE A 175 -8.01 5.80 -20.08
N SER A 176 -6.76 6.06 -20.48
CA SER A 176 -5.60 5.99 -19.59
C SER A 176 -5.71 6.98 -18.42
N LEU A 177 -6.26 8.17 -18.64
CA LEU A 177 -6.55 9.12 -17.56
C LEU A 177 -7.59 8.59 -16.59
N CYS A 178 -8.70 8.05 -17.10
CA CYS A 178 -9.74 7.46 -16.26
C CYS A 178 -9.17 6.33 -15.41
N ALA A 179 -8.33 5.47 -16.00
CA ALA A 179 -7.66 4.37 -15.32
C ALA A 179 -6.70 4.84 -14.23
N SER A 180 -5.95 5.89 -14.52
CA SER A 180 -5.04 6.49 -13.54
C SER A 180 -5.79 7.16 -12.37
N LEU A 181 -6.97 7.73 -12.62
CA LEU A 181 -7.82 8.28 -11.56
C LEU A 181 -8.44 7.19 -10.69
N LEU A 182 -8.94 6.10 -11.29
CA LEU A 182 -9.46 4.97 -10.51
C LEU A 182 -8.36 4.31 -9.68
N TRP A 183 -7.14 4.24 -10.21
CA TRP A 183 -5.97 3.81 -9.43
C TRP A 183 -5.72 4.73 -8.24
N ALA A 184 -5.63 6.04 -8.49
CA ALA A 184 -5.35 7.06 -7.47
C ALA A 184 -6.39 7.08 -6.34
N GLY A 185 -7.68 6.91 -6.66
CA GLY A 185 -8.76 6.86 -5.66
C GLY A 185 -9.25 5.44 -5.36
N SER A 186 -8.40 4.43 -5.59
CA SER A 186 -8.68 3.06 -5.15
C SER A 186 -8.44 2.94 -3.66
N SER A 187 -9.30 2.17 -2.97
CA SER A 187 -9.09 1.87 -1.56
C SER A 187 -7.83 1.04 -1.34
N GLY A 188 -7.46 0.20 -2.31
CA GLY A 188 -6.29 -0.64 -2.24
C GLY A 188 -5.01 0.17 -2.23
N LEU A 189 -4.88 1.13 -3.14
CA LEU A 189 -3.73 2.03 -3.15
C LEU A 189 -3.69 2.90 -1.88
N TYR A 190 -4.84 3.38 -1.43
CA TYR A 190 -4.94 4.16 -0.20
C TYR A 190 -4.48 3.37 1.01
N ARG A 191 -5.05 2.18 1.25
CA ARG A 191 -4.69 1.30 2.38
C ARG A 191 -3.20 0.95 2.35
N LEU A 192 -2.67 0.65 1.16
CA LEU A 192 -1.26 0.33 0.99
C LEU A 192 -0.36 1.53 1.34
N GLY A 193 -0.67 2.74 0.86
CA GLY A 193 0.12 3.94 1.21
C GLY A 193 0.01 4.33 2.67
N HIS A 194 -1.20 4.26 3.24
CA HIS A 194 -1.50 4.67 4.61
C HIS A 194 -1.08 3.64 5.67
N SER A 195 -0.67 2.45 5.22
CA SER A 195 0.03 1.50 6.06
C SER A 195 1.41 2.00 6.51
N LEU A 196 2.02 2.92 5.74
CA LEU A 196 3.40 3.40 5.93
C LEU A 196 4.48 2.32 5.87
N HIS A 197 4.15 1.13 5.37
CA HIS A 197 5.09 0.04 5.18
C HIS A 197 5.76 0.10 3.79
N PHE A 198 6.95 -0.49 3.67
CA PHE A 198 7.76 -0.46 2.46
C PHE A 198 7.18 -1.27 1.29
N GLU A 199 6.20 -2.11 1.52
CA GLU A 199 5.42 -2.79 0.47
C GLU A 199 4.66 -1.79 -0.42
N ALA A 200 4.49 -0.54 0.03
CA ALA A 200 4.02 0.56 -0.81
C ALA A 200 4.93 0.87 -2.03
N LEU A 201 6.16 0.34 -2.05
CA LEU A 201 7.05 0.40 -3.21
C LEU A 201 6.62 -0.53 -4.36
N VAL A 202 5.77 -1.53 -4.09
CA VAL A 202 5.38 -2.56 -5.07
C VAL A 202 4.77 -1.96 -6.34
N PRO A 203 3.77 -1.04 -6.29
CA PRO A 203 3.24 -0.37 -7.47
C PRO A 203 4.28 0.26 -8.38
N PHE A 204 5.26 0.97 -7.79
CA PHE A 204 6.32 1.62 -8.54
C PHE A 204 7.19 0.57 -9.25
N ALA A 205 7.67 -0.43 -8.50
CA ALA A 205 8.60 -1.42 -9.03
C ALA A 205 7.95 -2.29 -10.12
N ILE A 206 6.70 -2.73 -9.92
CA ILE A 206 6.00 -3.54 -10.94
C ILE A 206 5.71 -2.72 -12.19
N LEU A 207 5.32 -1.44 -12.07
CA LEU A 207 5.11 -0.58 -13.24
C LEU A 207 6.41 -0.42 -14.04
N CYS A 208 7.57 -0.32 -13.39
CA CYS A 208 8.86 -0.34 -14.09
C CYS A 208 9.07 -1.65 -14.87
N VAL A 209 8.80 -2.81 -14.25
CA VAL A 209 8.87 -4.11 -14.95
C VAL A 209 7.94 -4.13 -16.15
N LEU A 210 6.66 -3.78 -15.97
CA LEU A 210 5.64 -3.81 -17.01
C LEU A 210 5.96 -2.83 -18.17
N ILE A 211 6.46 -1.64 -17.87
CA ILE A 211 6.92 -0.66 -18.87
C ILE A 211 8.14 -1.20 -19.62
N GLY A 212 9.11 -1.79 -18.92
CA GLY A 212 10.29 -2.39 -19.52
C GLY A 212 9.94 -3.51 -20.49
N VAL A 213 9.04 -4.42 -20.10
CA VAL A 213 8.49 -5.48 -20.95
C VAL A 213 7.76 -4.88 -22.16
N GLN A 214 6.85 -3.93 -21.93
CA GLN A 214 6.03 -3.36 -23.00
C GLN A 214 6.86 -2.61 -24.05
N LYS A 215 7.90 -1.89 -23.61
CA LYS A 215 8.81 -1.12 -24.47
C LYS A 215 10.03 -1.89 -24.95
N GLU A 216 10.16 -3.18 -24.63
CA GLU A 216 11.30 -4.03 -24.99
C GLU A 216 12.63 -3.43 -24.50
N LYS A 217 12.63 -2.84 -23.30
CA LYS A 217 13.82 -2.22 -22.68
C LYS A 217 14.28 -3.09 -21.51
N HIS A 218 15.11 -4.08 -21.83
CA HIS A 218 15.63 -5.05 -20.85
C HIS A 218 16.26 -4.39 -19.62
N TRP A 219 16.98 -3.27 -19.77
CA TRP A 219 17.58 -2.59 -18.62
C TRP A 219 16.53 -2.03 -17.63
N ILE A 220 15.38 -1.53 -18.13
CA ILE A 220 14.26 -1.10 -17.28
C ILE A 220 13.64 -2.31 -16.60
N THR A 221 13.45 -3.40 -17.34
CA THR A 221 12.91 -4.66 -16.79
C THR A 221 13.80 -5.21 -15.69
N ILE A 222 15.12 -5.28 -15.91
CA ILE A 222 16.10 -5.76 -14.92
C ILE A 222 16.07 -4.87 -13.68
N LEU A 223 16.15 -3.55 -13.84
CA LEU A 223 16.12 -2.62 -12.72
C LEU A 223 14.80 -2.73 -11.93
N GLY A 224 13.67 -2.82 -12.65
CA GLY A 224 12.36 -3.05 -12.06
C GLY A 224 12.29 -4.37 -11.29
N LEU A 225 12.84 -5.46 -11.82
CA LEU A 225 12.86 -6.78 -11.17
C LEU A 225 13.74 -6.78 -9.92
N VAL A 226 14.92 -6.15 -9.98
CA VAL A 226 15.82 -6.02 -8.82
C VAL A 226 15.10 -5.29 -7.68
N PHE A 227 14.44 -4.16 -7.97
CA PHE A 227 13.69 -3.45 -6.94
C PHE A 227 12.46 -4.23 -6.49
N PHE A 228 11.69 -4.81 -7.41
CA PHE A 228 10.47 -5.54 -7.09
C PHE A 228 10.73 -6.75 -6.19
N LEU A 229 11.71 -7.58 -6.53
CA LEU A 229 12.11 -8.74 -5.74
C LEU A 229 12.89 -8.36 -4.48
N GLY A 230 13.51 -7.18 -4.48
CA GLY A 230 14.13 -6.61 -3.29
C GLY A 230 13.11 -6.11 -2.26
N ILE A 231 11.82 -5.95 -2.60
CA ILE A 231 10.82 -5.48 -1.63
C ILE A 231 10.44 -6.60 -0.67
N LYS A 232 10.08 -7.78 -1.18
CA LYS A 232 9.66 -8.94 -0.38
C LYS A 232 10.05 -10.23 -1.08
N GLU A 233 10.42 -11.24 -0.31
CA GLU A 233 10.86 -12.54 -0.79
C GLU A 233 9.78 -13.29 -1.59
N ASP A 234 8.53 -13.20 -1.15
CA ASP A 234 7.40 -13.96 -1.72
C ASP A 234 6.82 -13.35 -2.99
N LEU A 235 7.15 -12.09 -3.29
CA LEU A 235 6.80 -11.40 -4.55
C LEU A 235 7.28 -12.14 -5.80
N SER A 236 8.38 -12.87 -5.67
CA SER A 236 8.93 -13.72 -6.71
C SER A 236 7.94 -14.78 -7.19
N PHE A 237 7.20 -15.43 -6.28
CA PHE A 237 6.20 -16.43 -6.61
C PHE A 237 4.97 -15.82 -7.29
N TYR A 238 4.51 -14.66 -6.80
CA TYR A 238 3.35 -13.99 -7.40
C TYR A 238 3.65 -13.51 -8.82
N LEU A 239 4.82 -12.93 -9.05
CA LEU A 239 5.22 -12.49 -10.39
C LEU A 239 5.55 -13.67 -11.32
N ALA A 240 6.08 -14.77 -10.81
CA ALA A 240 6.23 -16.01 -11.59
C ALA A 240 4.86 -16.55 -12.05
N ALA A 241 3.90 -16.68 -11.14
CA ALA A 241 2.54 -17.15 -11.46
C ALA A 241 1.86 -16.23 -12.49
N LEU A 242 2.00 -14.92 -12.33
CA LEU A 242 1.50 -13.94 -13.28
C LEU A 242 2.18 -14.08 -14.65
N SER A 243 3.49 -14.29 -14.67
CA SER A 243 4.25 -14.43 -15.92
C SER A 243 3.81 -15.67 -16.70
N ILE A 244 3.51 -16.79 -16.02
CA ILE A 244 2.93 -17.99 -16.66
C ILE A 244 1.62 -17.64 -17.37
N GLY A 245 0.71 -16.91 -16.71
CA GLY A 245 -0.53 -16.45 -17.33
C GLY A 245 -0.28 -15.54 -18.55
N LEU A 246 0.72 -14.66 -18.45
CA LEU A 246 1.08 -13.72 -19.52
C LEU A 246 1.80 -14.36 -20.71
N LEU A 247 2.46 -15.51 -20.54
CA LEU A 247 3.00 -16.29 -21.66
C LEU A 247 1.92 -16.71 -22.66
N LEU A 248 0.71 -16.96 -22.17
CA LEU A 248 -0.45 -17.34 -22.98
C LEU A 248 -1.22 -16.11 -23.47
N ALA A 249 -1.41 -15.13 -22.60
CA ALA A 249 -2.24 -13.95 -22.89
C ALA A 249 -1.54 -12.88 -23.75
N ASP A 250 -0.21 -12.82 -23.74
CA ASP A 250 0.57 -11.83 -24.50
C ASP A 250 1.68 -12.52 -25.32
N PRO A 251 1.32 -13.23 -26.41
CA PRO A 251 2.28 -14.00 -27.20
C PRO A 251 3.31 -13.12 -27.89
N ARG A 252 3.02 -11.83 -28.11
CA ARG A 252 3.95 -10.86 -28.70
C ARG A 252 5.13 -10.55 -27.77
N ARG A 253 4.91 -10.64 -26.45
CA ARG A 253 5.91 -10.38 -25.41
C ARG A 253 6.39 -11.66 -24.72
N ARG A 254 6.23 -12.81 -25.39
CA ARG A 254 6.52 -14.12 -24.79
C ARG A 254 7.97 -14.24 -24.33
N LYS A 255 8.94 -13.70 -25.08
CA LYS A 255 10.37 -13.76 -24.73
C LYS A 255 10.65 -12.99 -23.44
N GLU A 256 10.04 -11.82 -23.29
CA GLU A 256 10.15 -10.96 -22.12
C GLU A 256 9.50 -11.61 -20.88
N TRP A 257 8.34 -12.26 -21.04
CA TRP A 257 7.70 -13.00 -19.96
C TRP A 257 8.46 -14.25 -19.55
N ILE A 258 9.10 -14.97 -20.49
CA ILE A 258 10.03 -16.06 -20.17
C ILE A 258 11.19 -15.51 -19.35
N PHE A 259 11.75 -14.36 -19.75
CA PHE A 259 12.83 -13.71 -19.02
C PHE A 259 12.43 -13.35 -17.58
N VAL A 260 11.27 -12.70 -17.40
CA VAL A 260 10.73 -12.36 -16.07
C VAL A 260 10.51 -13.62 -15.22
N LEU A 261 9.89 -14.66 -15.80
CA LEU A 261 9.66 -15.93 -15.11
C LEU A 261 10.97 -16.57 -14.65
N SER A 262 11.94 -16.70 -15.56
CA SER A 262 13.26 -17.25 -15.25
C SER A 262 13.96 -16.46 -14.14
N PHE A 263 13.91 -15.13 -14.19
CA PHE A 263 14.50 -14.28 -13.17
C PHE A 263 13.85 -14.50 -11.79
N CYS A 264 12.52 -14.60 -11.74
CA CYS A 264 11.79 -14.90 -10.51
C CYS A 264 12.15 -16.28 -9.94
N LEU A 265 12.25 -17.32 -10.79
CA LEU A 265 12.64 -18.66 -10.36
C LEU A 265 14.08 -18.72 -9.86
N VAL A 266 15.02 -18.09 -10.57
CA VAL A 266 16.43 -17.97 -10.14
C VAL A 266 16.51 -17.25 -8.80
N TYR A 267 15.78 -16.14 -8.64
CA TYR A 267 15.75 -15.45 -7.35
C TYR A 267 15.21 -16.35 -6.24
N SER A 268 14.05 -16.97 -6.45
CA SER A 268 13.36 -17.77 -5.43
C SER A 268 14.17 -18.98 -4.96
N PHE A 269 14.81 -19.70 -5.89
CA PHE A 269 15.44 -20.99 -5.62
C PHE A 269 16.96 -20.90 -5.40
N LEU A 270 17.63 -19.85 -5.89
CA LEU A 270 19.08 -19.72 -5.80
C LEU A 270 19.50 -18.51 -4.97
N ILE A 271 19.05 -17.30 -5.35
CA ILE A 271 19.53 -16.06 -4.75
C ILE A 271 18.98 -15.88 -3.34
N HIS A 272 17.67 -16.02 -3.14
CA HIS A 272 17.02 -15.83 -1.85
C HIS A 272 17.57 -16.79 -0.78
N PRO A 273 17.67 -18.12 -1.01
CA PRO A 273 18.27 -19.03 -0.04
C PRO A 273 19.72 -18.67 0.31
N TYR A 274 20.52 -18.26 -0.69
CA TYR A 274 21.89 -17.82 -0.48
C TYR A 274 21.96 -16.56 0.41
N LEU A 275 21.17 -15.53 0.08
CA LEU A 275 21.11 -14.29 0.87
C LEU A 275 20.58 -14.52 2.28
N SER A 276 19.57 -15.37 2.44
CA SER A 276 19.00 -15.73 3.74
C SER A 276 20.04 -16.44 4.62
N GLY A 277 20.82 -17.35 4.03
CA GLY A 277 21.95 -17.99 4.72
C GLY A 277 23.00 -16.99 5.23
N LEU A 278 23.24 -15.90 4.50
CA LEU A 278 24.13 -14.82 4.94
C LEU A 278 23.51 -13.89 5.99
N ALA A 279 22.20 -13.66 5.93
CA ALA A 279 21.51 -12.77 6.85
C ALA A 279 21.38 -13.36 8.27
N GLY A 280 21.46 -14.69 8.40
CA GLY A 280 21.38 -15.42 9.66
C GLY A 280 19.98 -15.99 9.92
N SER A 281 19.80 -16.64 11.08
CA SER A 281 18.50 -17.20 11.47
C SER A 281 17.51 -16.08 11.81
N SER A 282 16.33 -16.18 11.22
CA SER A 282 15.20 -15.32 11.56
C SER A 282 14.65 -15.72 12.94
N ALA A 283 14.07 -14.77 13.66
CA ALA A 283 13.31 -15.06 14.89
C ALA A 283 11.92 -15.68 14.59
N GLN A 284 11.71 -16.31 13.42
CA GLN A 284 10.35 -16.54 12.92
C GLN A 284 9.51 -17.51 13.76
N ARG A 285 8.30 -17.03 14.04
CA ARG A 285 7.07 -17.78 13.80
C ARG A 285 6.97 -18.15 12.32
N ASN A 286 6.84 -19.43 12.00
CA ASN A 286 6.83 -19.94 10.63
C ASN A 286 5.63 -19.38 9.84
N TRP A 287 5.78 -19.16 8.52
CA TRP A 287 4.66 -18.87 7.60
C TRP A 287 3.49 -19.84 7.80
N LYS A 288 3.77 -21.11 8.12
CA LYS A 288 2.78 -22.14 8.44
C LYS A 288 1.85 -21.79 9.62
N GLU A 289 2.31 -20.97 10.56
CA GLU A 289 1.52 -20.54 11.73
C GLU A 289 0.39 -19.59 11.34
N TYR A 290 0.53 -18.85 10.23
CA TYR A 290 -0.51 -17.93 9.75
C TYR A 290 -1.71 -18.62 9.09
N TRP A 291 -1.59 -19.92 8.78
CA TRP A 291 -2.65 -20.75 8.20
C TRP A 291 -2.99 -21.96 9.10
N GLY A 292 -2.59 -21.93 10.38
CA GLY A 292 -2.74 -23.06 11.30
C GLY A 292 -3.42 -22.71 12.61
N GLU A 293 -4.67 -23.15 12.78
CA GLU A 293 -5.16 -23.66 14.06
C GLU A 293 -5.07 -25.19 13.99
N GLY A 294 -3.98 -25.78 14.48
CA GLY A 294 -3.91 -27.20 14.85
C GLY A 294 -4.19 -28.29 13.79
N SER A 295 -4.59 -28.00 12.55
CA SER A 295 -4.83 -29.02 11.54
C SER A 295 -3.54 -29.30 10.75
N SER A 296 -2.98 -30.49 10.92
CA SER A 296 -1.80 -30.97 10.18
C SER A 296 -2.04 -31.12 8.67
N ASN A 297 -3.28 -30.92 8.20
CA ASN A 297 -3.67 -31.10 6.79
C ASN A 297 -4.30 -29.81 6.19
N PRO A 298 -3.61 -29.12 5.26
CA PRO A 298 -4.11 -27.90 4.62
C PRO A 298 -5.39 -28.13 3.77
N PHE A 299 -5.63 -29.35 3.29
CA PHE A 299 -6.88 -29.70 2.60
C PHE A 299 -8.08 -29.66 3.54
N TYR A 300 -7.91 -30.13 4.78
CA TYR A 300 -8.96 -30.11 5.78
C TYR A 300 -9.25 -28.67 6.24
N ALA A 301 -8.22 -27.84 6.40
CA ALA A 301 -8.39 -26.41 6.68
C ALA A 301 -9.20 -25.71 5.57
N ALA A 302 -8.84 -25.94 4.29
CA ALA A 302 -9.59 -25.40 3.15
C ALA A 302 -11.04 -25.88 3.09
N LEU A 303 -11.28 -27.18 3.32
CA LEU A 303 -12.62 -27.76 3.35
C LEU A 303 -13.46 -27.16 4.48
N SER A 304 -12.88 -27.05 5.68
CA SER A 304 -13.55 -26.46 6.85
C SER A 304 -13.90 -24.99 6.63
N TYR A 305 -13.05 -24.23 5.92
CA TYR A 305 -13.33 -22.84 5.57
C TYR A 305 -14.51 -22.73 4.60
N ILE A 306 -14.54 -23.55 3.55
CA ILE A 306 -15.60 -23.53 2.54
C ILE A 306 -16.93 -24.00 3.12
N GLN A 307 -16.91 -24.86 4.15
CA GLN A 307 -18.12 -25.33 4.82
C GLN A 307 -18.75 -24.30 5.78
N LYS A 308 -18.01 -23.26 6.20
CA LYS A 308 -18.52 -22.20 7.08
C LYS A 308 -19.33 -21.16 6.28
N PRO A 309 -20.63 -20.95 6.55
CA PRO A 309 -21.45 -19.97 5.81
C PRO A 309 -20.90 -18.53 5.86
N GLU A 310 -20.37 -18.11 7.01
CA GLU A 310 -19.78 -16.78 7.20
C GLU A 310 -18.54 -16.56 6.32
N SER A 311 -17.72 -17.60 6.17
CA SER A 311 -16.53 -17.61 5.31
C SER A 311 -16.91 -17.48 3.83
N ILE A 312 -17.98 -18.18 3.40
CA ILE A 312 -18.53 -18.06 2.04
C ILE A 312 -19.02 -16.62 1.79
N LEU A 313 -19.81 -16.05 2.71
CA LEU A 313 -20.31 -14.68 2.59
C LEU A 313 -19.18 -13.66 2.53
N SER A 314 -18.16 -13.82 3.38
CA SER A 314 -16.98 -12.93 3.41
C SER A 314 -16.14 -13.06 2.13
N TYR A 315 -16.00 -14.27 1.59
CA TYR A 315 -15.34 -14.51 0.31
C TYR A 315 -16.05 -13.76 -0.83
N TRP A 316 -17.35 -13.97 -0.99
CA TRP A 316 -18.14 -13.32 -2.03
C TRP A 316 -18.22 -11.80 -1.86
N LYS A 317 -18.30 -11.33 -0.61
CA LYS A 317 -18.21 -9.91 -0.29
C LYS A 317 -16.92 -9.32 -0.85
N GLY A 318 -15.77 -9.94 -0.59
CA GLY A 318 -14.53 -9.36 -1.07
C GLY A 318 -14.27 -9.56 -2.57
N VAL A 319 -14.78 -10.64 -3.19
CA VAL A 319 -14.82 -10.74 -4.67
C VAL A 319 -15.63 -9.59 -5.26
N ARG A 320 -16.81 -9.28 -4.69
CA ARG A 320 -17.64 -8.13 -5.09
C ARG A 320 -16.92 -6.81 -4.86
N ASP A 321 -16.31 -6.61 -3.70
CA ASP A 321 -15.67 -5.34 -3.35
C ASP A 321 -14.46 -5.07 -4.23
N LEU A 322 -13.64 -6.09 -4.50
CA LEU A 322 -12.54 -6.01 -5.44
C LEU A 322 -13.06 -5.78 -6.87
N SER A 323 -14.10 -6.51 -7.28
CA SER A 323 -14.75 -6.37 -8.58
C SER A 323 -15.21 -4.94 -8.87
N LEU A 324 -15.92 -4.31 -7.93
CA LEU A 324 -16.53 -3.00 -8.14
C LEU A 324 -15.55 -1.83 -7.90
N GLU A 325 -14.38 -2.07 -7.31
CA GLU A 325 -13.40 -1.03 -6.99
C GLU A 325 -12.98 -0.20 -8.21
N TRP A 326 -12.86 -0.84 -9.38
CA TRP A 326 -12.57 -0.18 -10.66
C TRP A 326 -13.71 -0.34 -11.68
N GLY A 327 -14.94 -0.47 -11.19
CA GLY A 327 -16.13 -0.66 -12.03
C GLY A 327 -16.04 -1.92 -12.88
N PHE A 328 -16.29 -1.82 -14.19
CA PHE A 328 -16.32 -3.00 -15.08
C PHE A 328 -14.93 -3.53 -15.46
N TRP A 329 -13.84 -2.83 -15.15
CA TRP A 329 -12.51 -3.20 -15.63
C TRP A 329 -11.97 -4.51 -15.06
N ASN A 330 -12.41 -4.88 -13.86
CA ASN A 330 -12.01 -6.15 -13.24
C ASN A 330 -12.63 -7.36 -13.94
N TRP A 331 -13.73 -7.18 -14.66
CA TRP A 331 -14.52 -8.29 -15.21
C TRP A 331 -14.13 -8.65 -16.64
N THR A 332 -13.26 -7.84 -17.24
CA THR A 332 -12.81 -8.00 -18.62
C THR A 332 -11.48 -8.78 -18.71
N GLY A 333 -10.98 -9.29 -17.58
CA GLY A 333 -9.64 -9.90 -17.43
C GLY A 333 -9.45 -11.35 -17.93
N GLY A 334 -10.51 -12.10 -18.25
CA GLY A 334 -10.40 -13.47 -18.79
C GLY A 334 -9.56 -14.44 -17.93
N TRP A 335 -8.82 -15.34 -18.56
CA TRP A 335 -7.97 -16.37 -17.92
C TRP A 335 -6.87 -15.81 -17.00
N LEU A 336 -6.50 -14.52 -17.15
CA LEU A 336 -5.56 -13.83 -16.24
C LEU A 336 -6.08 -13.77 -14.80
N LEU A 337 -7.39 -13.99 -14.60
CA LEU A 337 -8.05 -14.03 -13.30
C LEU A 337 -7.82 -15.34 -12.54
N VAL A 338 -7.47 -16.45 -13.20
CA VAL A 338 -7.38 -17.75 -12.53
C VAL A 338 -6.28 -17.77 -11.46
N PRO A 339 -5.04 -17.31 -11.74
CA PRO A 339 -4.01 -17.24 -10.69
C PRO A 339 -4.39 -16.24 -9.59
N PHE A 340 -5.06 -15.15 -9.95
CA PHE A 340 -5.55 -14.15 -9.00
C PHE A 340 -6.57 -14.74 -8.02
N PHE A 341 -7.58 -15.47 -8.51
CA PHE A 341 -8.59 -16.09 -7.65
C PHE A 341 -8.00 -17.19 -6.77
N GLY A 342 -7.04 -17.97 -7.27
CA GLY A 342 -6.31 -18.95 -6.46
C GLY A 342 -5.59 -18.28 -5.30
N LEU A 343 -4.83 -17.21 -5.58
CA LEU A 343 -4.10 -16.44 -4.58
C LEU A 343 -5.03 -15.76 -3.58
N TYR A 344 -6.06 -15.08 -4.06
CA TYR A 344 -7.08 -14.43 -3.24
C TYR A 344 -7.74 -15.43 -2.29
N SER A 345 -8.07 -16.63 -2.79
CA SER A 345 -8.65 -17.70 -1.98
C SER A 345 -7.69 -18.18 -0.90
N ALA A 346 -6.39 -18.32 -1.20
CA ALA A 346 -5.40 -18.71 -0.22
C ALA A 346 -5.27 -17.69 0.94
N PHE A 347 -5.33 -16.39 0.66
CA PHE A 347 -5.36 -15.37 1.71
C PHE A 347 -6.59 -15.49 2.60
N ARG A 348 -7.76 -15.75 2.01
CA ARG A 348 -9.01 -15.94 2.76
C ARG A 348 -8.96 -17.11 3.75
N LEU A 349 -8.08 -18.08 3.55
CA LEU A 349 -7.89 -19.22 4.47
C LEU A 349 -7.03 -18.89 5.70
N SER A 350 -6.43 -17.70 5.79
CA SER A 350 -5.58 -17.35 6.94
C SER A 350 -6.38 -17.26 8.24
N VAL A 351 -5.75 -17.71 9.34
CA VAL A 351 -6.31 -17.56 10.70
C VAL A 351 -6.23 -16.12 11.20
N HIS A 352 -5.36 -15.30 10.61
CA HIS A 352 -5.18 -13.91 10.99
C HIS A 352 -6.12 -13.01 10.20
N PRO A 353 -6.98 -12.21 10.88
CA PRO A 353 -7.94 -11.33 10.21
C PRO A 353 -7.29 -10.35 9.23
N TRP A 354 -6.10 -9.80 9.55
CA TRP A 354 -5.44 -8.82 8.68
C TRP A 354 -4.93 -9.41 7.36
N VAL A 355 -4.45 -10.66 7.35
CA VAL A 355 -4.08 -11.39 6.13
C VAL A 355 -5.35 -11.80 5.37
N ARG A 356 -6.32 -12.36 6.09
CA ARG A 356 -7.60 -12.81 5.56
C ARG A 356 -8.36 -11.70 4.87
N ASP A 357 -8.40 -10.52 5.46
CA ASP A 357 -9.15 -9.37 4.96
C ASP A 357 -8.31 -8.47 4.05
N LEU A 358 -7.08 -8.88 3.72
CA LEU A 358 -6.12 -8.13 2.89
C LEU A 358 -5.98 -6.69 3.37
N TYR A 359 -5.91 -6.55 4.69
CA TYR A 359 -5.92 -5.26 5.36
C TYR A 359 -4.56 -4.57 5.20
N SER A 360 -4.58 -3.25 5.06
CA SER A 360 -3.37 -2.41 5.05
C SER A 360 -2.35 -2.83 3.96
N TYR A 361 -1.11 -3.14 4.34
CA TYR A 361 -0.04 -3.50 3.42
C TYR A 361 -0.17 -4.88 2.80
N TYR A 362 -0.94 -5.82 3.39
CA TYR A 362 -1.11 -7.19 2.89
C TYR A 362 -1.78 -7.30 1.51
N LEU A 363 -2.22 -6.19 0.93
CA LEU A 363 -2.69 -6.14 -0.46
C LEU A 363 -1.54 -6.20 -1.48
N TYR A 364 -0.29 -5.95 -1.08
CA TYR A 364 0.87 -5.91 -1.98
C TYR A 364 0.99 -7.08 -2.97
N PRO A 365 0.66 -8.36 -2.62
CA PRO A 365 0.74 -9.49 -3.53
C PRO A 365 -0.20 -9.37 -4.72
N LEU A 366 -1.31 -8.65 -4.55
CA LEU A 366 -2.35 -8.52 -5.57
C LEU A 366 -2.03 -7.38 -6.56
N ILE A 367 -1.24 -6.39 -6.17
CA ILE A 367 -0.96 -5.18 -6.95
C ILE A 367 -0.59 -5.44 -8.43
N PRO A 368 0.27 -6.43 -8.77
CA PRO A 368 0.57 -6.74 -10.18
C PRO A 368 -0.68 -7.13 -10.99
N PHE A 369 -1.57 -7.92 -10.41
CA PHE A 369 -2.83 -8.35 -11.03
C PHE A 369 -3.80 -7.17 -11.18
N LEU A 370 -3.88 -6.35 -10.13
CA LEU A 370 -4.70 -5.14 -10.07
C LEU A 370 -4.38 -4.18 -11.23
N ILE A 371 -3.10 -3.90 -11.47
CA ILE A 371 -2.64 -3.05 -12.59
C ILE A 371 -2.99 -3.68 -13.95
N LEU A 372 -2.90 -5.00 -14.08
CA LEU A 372 -3.28 -5.69 -15.31
C LEU A 372 -4.79 -5.70 -15.56
N PHE A 373 -5.62 -5.71 -14.52
CA PHE A 373 -7.07 -5.52 -14.68
C PHE A 373 -7.38 -4.12 -15.21
N LEU A 374 -6.70 -3.09 -14.70
CA LEU A 374 -6.81 -1.74 -15.26
C LEU A 374 -6.39 -1.68 -16.74
N ARG A 375 -5.29 -2.35 -17.11
CA ARG A 375 -4.85 -2.46 -18.52
C ARG A 375 -5.91 -3.13 -19.39
N THR A 376 -6.29 -4.36 -19.02
CA THR A 376 -7.21 -5.17 -19.83
C THR A 376 -8.59 -4.52 -19.92
N GLY A 377 -9.09 -3.93 -18.83
CA GLY A 377 -10.34 -3.17 -18.81
C GLY A 377 -10.29 -1.90 -19.63
N SER A 378 -9.18 -1.17 -19.61
CA SER A 378 -8.98 -0.02 -20.47
C SER A 378 -9.00 -0.40 -21.94
N THR A 379 -8.28 -1.45 -22.32
CA THR A 379 -8.29 -2.00 -23.69
C THR A 379 -9.68 -2.47 -24.09
N TRP A 380 -10.42 -3.12 -23.18
CA TRP A 380 -11.77 -3.58 -23.44
C TRP A 380 -12.74 -2.42 -23.69
N ILE A 381 -12.76 -1.39 -22.82
CA ILE A 381 -13.62 -0.20 -23.03
C ILE A 381 -13.26 0.49 -24.34
N GLN A 382 -11.96 0.58 -24.65
CA GLN A 382 -11.49 1.17 -25.89
C GLN A 382 -12.00 0.41 -27.11
N ASN A 383 -11.84 -0.92 -27.12
CA ASN A 383 -12.28 -1.75 -28.24
C ASN A 383 -13.81 -1.73 -28.35
N ALA A 384 -14.53 -1.81 -27.23
CA ALA A 384 -15.99 -1.71 -27.23
C ALA A 384 -16.51 -0.37 -27.78
N ALA A 385 -15.74 0.71 -27.62
CA ALA A 385 -16.03 2.00 -28.23
C ALA A 385 -15.60 2.07 -29.72
N ASN A 386 -14.49 1.42 -30.10
CA ASN A 386 -13.88 1.49 -31.43
C ASN A 386 -14.43 0.49 -32.45
N ASP A 387 -14.79 -0.73 -32.05
CA ASP A 387 -15.27 -1.82 -32.93
C ASP A 387 -16.57 -1.47 -33.67
N PHE A 388 -17.23 -0.37 -33.30
CA PHE A 388 -18.35 0.19 -34.06
C PHE A 388 -17.93 1.05 -35.26
N LYS A 389 -16.63 1.25 -35.52
CA LYS A 389 -16.06 1.96 -36.68
C LYS A 389 -15.56 0.94 -37.72
N SER A 390 -16.51 0.37 -38.47
CA SER A 390 -16.35 -0.30 -39.78
C SER A 390 -15.31 -1.44 -39.91
N SER A 391 -15.77 -2.68 -39.90
CA SER A 391 -15.51 -3.62 -41.01
C SER A 391 -16.61 -4.70 -41.03
N LEU A 392 -16.97 -5.12 -42.24
CA LEU A 392 -18.10 -6.00 -42.54
C LEU A 392 -17.82 -7.50 -42.27
N GLU A 393 -16.73 -7.85 -41.57
CA GLU A 393 -16.22 -9.24 -41.53
C GLU A 393 -15.74 -9.71 -40.14
N SER A 394 -16.24 -9.13 -39.05
CA SER A 394 -15.89 -9.58 -37.69
C SER A 394 -17.02 -10.45 -37.10
N GLU A 395 -16.81 -11.76 -37.10
CA GLU A 395 -17.70 -12.73 -36.45
C GLU A 395 -17.87 -12.44 -34.95
N SER A 396 -19.05 -11.99 -34.57
CA SER A 396 -19.59 -11.98 -33.20
C SER A 396 -18.73 -11.26 -32.14
N SER A 397 -18.64 -9.93 -32.22
CA SER A 397 -18.05 -9.17 -31.11
C SER A 397 -18.83 -9.44 -29.81
N PHE A 398 -18.13 -9.55 -28.67
CA PHE A 398 -18.78 -9.72 -27.37
C PHE A 398 -19.74 -8.56 -27.04
N VAL A 399 -19.51 -7.38 -27.61
CA VAL A 399 -20.39 -6.20 -27.45
C VAL A 399 -21.73 -6.40 -28.16
N ASP A 400 -21.78 -7.20 -29.23
CA ASP A 400 -23.04 -7.63 -29.86
C ASP A 400 -23.84 -8.61 -28.99
N ARG A 401 -23.28 -9.10 -27.87
CA ARG A 401 -24.00 -9.93 -26.89
C ARG A 401 -24.63 -9.12 -25.77
N ILE A 402 -24.26 -7.84 -25.60
CA ILE A 402 -24.84 -6.95 -24.57
C ILE A 402 -25.89 -6.07 -25.21
N GLU A 403 -27.14 -6.51 -25.14
CA GLU A 403 -28.28 -5.88 -25.82
C GLU A 403 -28.51 -4.41 -25.43
N PHE A 404 -28.19 -4.05 -24.18
CA PHE A 404 -28.23 -2.67 -23.69
C PHE A 404 -27.29 -1.73 -24.48
N LEU A 405 -26.05 -2.17 -24.78
CA LEU A 405 -25.05 -1.35 -25.47
C LEU A 405 -25.40 -1.12 -26.95
N LYS A 406 -26.28 -1.96 -27.53
CA LYS A 406 -26.79 -1.75 -28.89
C LYS A 406 -27.74 -0.55 -28.99
N ARG A 407 -28.48 -0.26 -27.92
CA ARG A 407 -29.49 0.81 -27.90
C ARG A 407 -28.89 2.21 -27.68
N ILE A 408 -27.62 2.29 -27.26
CA ILE A 408 -26.94 3.57 -26.99
C ILE A 408 -26.34 4.11 -28.31
N PRO A 409 -26.57 5.40 -28.64
CA PRO A 409 -25.94 6.03 -29.81
C PRO A 409 -24.42 5.96 -29.75
N LYS A 410 -23.77 5.72 -30.89
CA LYS A 410 -22.32 5.47 -30.98
C LYS A 410 -21.49 6.56 -30.29
N GLU A 411 -21.88 7.82 -30.46
CA GLU A 411 -21.21 8.98 -29.89
C GLU A 411 -21.35 9.12 -28.37
N TRP A 412 -22.30 8.39 -27.76
CA TRP A 412 -22.53 8.33 -26.30
C TRP A 412 -21.91 7.10 -25.64
N LYS A 413 -21.58 6.05 -26.39
CA LYS A 413 -21.16 4.75 -25.81
C LYS A 413 -19.97 4.85 -24.88
N LEU A 414 -18.88 5.49 -25.31
CA LEU A 414 -17.69 5.64 -24.48
C LEU A 414 -18.02 6.43 -23.20
N PHE A 415 -18.78 7.52 -23.33
CA PHE A 415 -19.21 8.33 -22.20
C PHE A 415 -20.04 7.50 -21.20
N VAL A 416 -21.01 6.73 -21.66
CA VAL A 416 -21.85 5.87 -20.80
C VAL A 416 -21.02 4.78 -20.13
N LEU A 417 -20.11 4.12 -20.85
CA LEU A 417 -19.23 3.09 -20.26
C LEU A 417 -18.36 3.68 -19.16
N LEU A 418 -17.74 4.85 -19.38
CA LEU A 418 -16.93 5.54 -18.37
C LEU A 418 -17.80 6.01 -17.19
N LEU A 419 -18.98 6.55 -17.45
CA LEU A 419 -19.93 6.98 -16.42
C LEU A 419 -20.32 5.82 -15.51
N LEU A 420 -20.66 4.66 -16.08
CA LEU A 420 -21.01 3.48 -15.30
C LEU A 420 -19.81 2.98 -14.49
N THR A 421 -18.62 2.95 -15.08
CA THR A 421 -17.38 2.57 -14.38
C THR A 421 -17.17 3.45 -13.13
N PHE A 422 -17.29 4.78 -13.27
CA PHE A 422 -17.17 5.67 -12.12
C PHE A 422 -18.34 5.53 -11.14
N ALA A 423 -19.57 5.32 -11.61
CA ALA A 423 -20.72 5.11 -10.73
C ALA A 423 -20.56 3.87 -9.85
N PHE A 424 -20.08 2.75 -10.41
CA PHE A 424 -19.81 1.54 -9.63
C PHE A 424 -18.65 1.73 -8.65
N SER A 425 -17.57 2.39 -9.07
CA SER A 425 -16.45 2.70 -8.18
C SER A 425 -16.87 3.61 -7.02
N VAL A 426 -17.64 4.68 -7.30
CA VAL A 426 -18.21 5.56 -6.27
C VAL A 426 -19.15 4.81 -5.34
N TYR A 427 -20.04 3.98 -5.88
CA TYR A 427 -20.94 3.15 -5.08
C TYR A 427 -20.16 2.24 -4.13
N ARG A 428 -19.19 1.48 -4.66
CA ARG A 428 -18.35 0.59 -3.86
C ARG A 428 -17.58 1.37 -2.79
N ASN A 429 -16.92 2.46 -3.17
CA ASN A 429 -16.14 3.28 -2.24
C ASN A 429 -17.02 3.94 -1.18
N SER A 430 -18.29 4.24 -1.45
CA SER A 430 -19.25 4.71 -0.43
C SER A 430 -19.70 3.63 0.56
N LYS A 431 -19.41 2.35 0.30
CA LYS A 431 -19.70 1.22 1.20
C LYS A 431 -18.49 0.78 2.03
N GLU A 432 -17.31 1.31 1.71
CA GLU A 432 -16.13 1.11 2.53
C GLU A 432 -16.38 1.73 3.92
N ASN A 433 -15.86 1.17 4.99
CA ASN A 433 -16.08 1.70 6.34
C ASN A 433 -14.80 2.21 7.01
N GLU A 434 -13.66 1.95 6.37
CA GLU A 434 -12.31 2.18 6.89
C GLU A 434 -11.57 3.28 6.11
N TYR A 435 -12.30 4.04 5.28
CA TYR A 435 -11.74 5.08 4.40
C TYR A 435 -12.46 6.44 4.61
N PRO A 436 -11.75 7.53 5.00
CA PRO A 436 -10.34 7.58 5.36
C PRO A 436 -10.07 6.93 6.72
N ILE A 437 -8.81 6.60 6.98
CA ILE A 437 -8.36 6.11 8.29
C ILE A 437 -8.48 7.26 9.30
N LEU A 438 -9.29 7.07 10.34
CA LEU A 438 -9.52 8.08 11.36
C LEU A 438 -8.36 8.13 12.35
N LEU A 439 -7.58 9.20 12.28
CA LEU A 439 -6.51 9.51 13.23
C LEU A 439 -7.01 10.41 14.36
N ARG A 440 -6.41 10.28 15.55
CA ARG A 440 -6.74 11.10 16.74
C ARG A 440 -5.45 11.76 17.25
N PRO A 441 -4.97 12.82 16.57
CA PRO A 441 -3.71 13.46 16.94
C PRO A 441 -3.80 14.07 18.34
N GLN A 442 -2.79 13.80 19.16
CA GLN A 442 -2.65 14.30 20.53
C GLN A 442 -1.49 15.30 20.58
N THR A 443 -1.60 16.40 19.82
CA THR A 443 -0.50 17.36 19.58
C THR A 443 0.11 17.90 20.87
N THR A 444 -0.68 18.18 21.91
CA THR A 444 -0.17 18.62 23.21
C THR A 444 0.69 17.55 23.88
N LYS A 445 0.25 16.29 23.86
CA LYS A 445 1.02 15.15 24.39
C LYS A 445 2.30 14.90 23.57
N ALA A 446 2.25 15.09 22.25
CA ALA A 446 3.42 14.98 21.39
C ALA A 446 4.46 16.07 21.72
N GLN A 447 4.03 17.33 21.86
CA GLN A 447 4.89 18.45 22.27
C GLN A 447 5.49 18.23 23.67
N GLU A 448 4.68 17.73 24.62
CA GLU A 448 5.15 17.36 25.95
C GLU A 448 6.26 16.31 25.89
N LEU A 449 6.08 15.24 25.08
CA LEU A 449 7.11 14.23 24.88
C LEU A 449 8.39 14.83 24.32
N GLU A 450 8.30 15.70 23.31
CA GLU A 450 9.47 16.36 22.72
C GLU A 450 10.26 17.16 23.77
N GLU A 451 9.59 17.87 24.68
CA GLU A 451 10.26 18.58 25.78
C GLU A 451 10.92 17.61 26.78
N VAL A 452 10.25 16.52 27.15
CA VAL A 452 10.81 15.48 28.03
C VAL A 452 12.09 14.89 27.41
N LEU A 453 12.07 14.60 26.11
CA LEU A 453 13.18 13.95 25.41
C LEU A 453 14.42 14.84 25.24
N LYS A 454 14.30 16.18 25.30
CA LYS A 454 15.47 17.10 25.28
C LYS A 454 16.41 16.90 26.47
N SER A 455 15.91 16.31 27.56
CA SER A 455 16.69 16.03 28.76
C SER A 455 17.65 14.84 28.61
N ILE A 456 17.52 14.05 27.54
CA ILE A 456 18.37 12.89 27.26
C ILE A 456 19.63 13.35 26.51
N PRO A 457 20.84 13.11 27.04
CA PRO A 457 22.08 13.45 26.35
C PRO A 457 22.22 12.68 25.03
N ALA A 458 22.79 13.31 23.99
CA ALA A 458 23.06 12.65 22.73
C ALA A 458 24.07 11.49 22.92
N GLY A 459 23.86 10.37 22.23
CA GLY A 459 24.69 9.16 22.35
C GLY A 459 24.26 8.19 23.46
N SER A 460 23.47 8.64 24.44
CA SER A 460 22.97 7.77 25.51
C SER A 460 21.99 6.72 25.00
N SER A 461 22.06 5.52 25.58
CA SER A 461 21.16 4.41 25.25
C SER A 461 19.80 4.55 25.95
N VAL A 462 18.72 4.35 25.19
CA VAL A 462 17.36 4.63 25.68
C VAL A 462 16.46 3.39 25.56
N SER A 463 15.87 2.97 26.66
CA SER A 463 14.75 2.04 26.70
C SER A 463 13.45 2.82 26.48
N ALA A 464 12.67 2.47 25.45
CA ALA A 464 11.44 3.19 25.13
C ALA A 464 10.31 2.30 24.67
N GLY A 465 9.08 2.74 24.90
CA GLY A 465 7.90 2.12 24.29
C GLY A 465 7.94 2.20 22.78
N PHE A 466 7.37 1.19 22.09
CA PHE A 466 7.34 1.18 20.64
C PHE A 466 6.69 2.45 20.05
N HIS A 467 5.63 2.95 20.67
CA HIS A 467 4.94 4.20 20.30
C HIS A 467 5.72 5.49 20.58
N LEU A 468 6.73 5.44 21.45
CA LEU A 468 7.59 6.58 21.79
C LEU A 468 8.89 6.59 20.99
N SER A 469 9.34 5.41 20.57
CA SER A 469 10.55 5.22 19.79
C SER A 469 10.71 6.13 18.57
N PRO A 470 9.66 6.45 17.79
CA PRO A 470 9.77 7.38 16.66
C PRO A 470 10.22 8.80 17.07
N PHE A 471 9.91 9.24 18.30
CA PHE A 471 10.19 10.59 18.78
C PHE A 471 11.62 10.76 19.31
N ILE A 472 12.27 9.67 19.73
CA ILE A 472 13.61 9.74 20.29
C ILE A 472 14.61 10.18 19.22
N SER A 473 15.55 11.04 19.61
CA SER A 473 16.62 11.51 18.72
C SER A 473 17.34 10.36 18.00
N ARG A 474 17.78 10.61 16.77
CA ARG A 474 18.54 9.65 15.96
C ARG A 474 19.90 9.31 16.55
N ASN A 475 20.49 10.26 17.26
CA ASN A 475 21.81 10.11 17.85
C ASN A 475 21.78 9.22 19.11
N ASN A 476 20.60 8.78 19.53
CA ASN A 476 20.41 7.92 20.67
C ASN A 476 20.03 6.51 20.19
N PRO A 477 20.79 5.47 20.54
CA PRO A 477 20.38 4.10 20.27
C PRO A 477 19.15 3.76 21.14
N VAL A 478 18.09 3.28 20.48
CA VAL A 478 16.80 2.99 21.10
C VAL A 478 16.56 1.50 21.16
N TYR A 479 16.19 1.03 22.35
CA TYR A 479 15.88 -0.35 22.66
C TYR A 479 14.42 -0.43 23.08
N PRO A 480 13.57 -1.18 22.37
CA PRO A 480 12.18 -1.28 22.76
C PRO A 480 12.06 -1.97 24.12
N ILE A 481 11.21 -1.41 24.99
CA ILE A 481 10.90 -2.01 26.29
C ILE A 481 10.27 -3.38 26.06
N ARG A 482 10.84 -4.40 26.73
CA ARG A 482 10.31 -5.77 26.77
C ARG A 482 10.29 -6.29 28.21
N GLU A 483 9.39 -7.23 28.48
CA GLU A 483 9.18 -7.83 29.79
C GLU A 483 10.50 -8.33 30.42
N ASN A 484 11.36 -8.96 29.62
CA ASN A 484 12.58 -9.66 30.05
C ASN A 484 13.91 -8.98 29.68
N ARG A 485 13.92 -7.80 29.04
CA ARG A 485 15.16 -7.13 28.63
C ARG A 485 15.64 -6.12 29.66
N GLU A 486 16.93 -6.07 29.95
CA GLU A 486 17.49 -5.06 30.87
C GLU A 486 17.19 -3.62 30.45
N TRP A 487 17.01 -2.76 31.45
CA TRP A 487 16.92 -1.32 31.21
C TRP A 487 18.25 -0.75 30.72
N LYS A 488 18.17 0.12 29.74
CA LYS A 488 19.31 0.93 29.27
C LYS A 488 19.50 2.15 30.17
N GLU A 489 20.47 2.99 29.82
CA GLU A 489 20.88 4.13 30.66
C GLU A 489 19.69 5.05 30.99
N TRP A 490 18.87 5.36 29.99
CA TRP A 490 17.66 6.17 30.12
C TRP A 490 16.44 5.33 29.78
N ILE A 491 15.32 5.60 30.44
CA ILE A 491 14.06 4.92 30.19
C ILE A 491 12.98 5.97 30.02
N VAL A 492 12.32 5.97 28.87
CA VAL A 492 11.19 6.87 28.58
C VAL A 492 9.91 6.04 28.63
N PHE A 493 9.01 6.43 29.51
CA PHE A 493 7.79 5.69 29.77
C PHE A 493 6.56 6.58 29.68
N ASP A 494 5.48 6.05 29.12
CA ASP A 494 4.16 6.68 29.07
C ASP A 494 3.35 6.14 30.25
N HIS A 495 2.78 7.02 31.09
CA HIS A 495 1.97 6.61 32.25
C HIS A 495 0.81 5.68 31.86
N ARG A 496 0.31 5.80 30.62
CA ARG A 496 -0.73 4.94 30.07
C ARG A 496 -0.19 3.98 29.02
N TYR A 497 1.03 3.49 29.23
CA TYR A 497 1.68 2.53 28.34
C TYR A 497 0.70 1.43 27.96
N ASN A 498 0.45 1.30 26.65
CA ASN A 498 -0.36 0.25 26.11
C ASN A 498 0.34 -0.30 24.87
N SER A 499 1.12 -1.37 25.06
CA SER A 499 1.74 -2.08 23.94
C SER A 499 0.76 -3.11 23.38
N PRO A 500 0.53 -3.13 22.05
CA PRO A 500 -0.22 -4.21 21.42
C PRO A 500 0.58 -5.52 21.39
N TYR A 501 1.88 -5.49 21.69
CA TYR A 501 2.79 -6.64 21.58
C TYR A 501 3.19 -7.25 22.92
N LEU A 502 2.98 -6.54 24.04
CA LEU A 502 3.52 -6.93 25.36
C LEU A 502 2.54 -6.58 26.48
N SER A 503 2.64 -7.28 27.62
CA SER A 503 1.83 -6.96 28.79
C SER A 503 2.29 -5.65 29.42
N SER A 504 1.45 -4.62 29.24
CA SER A 504 1.66 -3.31 29.85
C SER A 504 1.67 -3.38 31.37
N GLU A 505 0.88 -4.29 31.95
CA GLU A 505 0.83 -4.53 33.39
C GLU A 505 2.14 -5.10 33.92
N LEU A 506 2.72 -6.11 33.26
CA LEU A 506 4.01 -6.69 33.66
C LEU A 506 5.14 -5.66 33.58
N ILE A 507 5.13 -4.81 32.55
CA ILE A 507 6.11 -3.73 32.39
C ILE A 507 5.98 -2.71 33.53
N LEU A 508 4.75 -2.30 33.87
CA LEU A 508 4.48 -1.38 35.00
C LEU A 508 4.95 -1.97 36.33
N GLN A 509 4.59 -3.23 36.62
CA GLN A 509 5.03 -3.94 37.83
C GLN A 509 6.54 -3.99 37.93
N ARG A 510 7.23 -4.23 36.81
CA ARG A 510 8.69 -4.23 36.76
C ARG A 510 9.27 -2.85 37.03
N ILE A 511 8.76 -1.79 36.40
CA ILE A 511 9.21 -0.41 36.67
C ILE A 511 9.03 -0.08 38.16
N GLN A 512 7.87 -0.39 38.75
CA GLN A 512 7.61 -0.15 40.17
C GLN A 512 8.58 -0.89 41.08
N LYS A 513 8.83 -2.17 40.79
CA LYS A 513 9.80 -3.00 41.52
C LYS A 513 11.21 -2.41 41.43
N ASP A 514 11.63 -2.00 40.23
CA ASP A 514 12.97 -1.50 39.97
C ASP A 514 13.18 -0.10 40.58
N VAL A 515 12.15 0.75 40.60
CA VAL A 515 12.15 2.01 41.36
C VAL A 515 12.25 1.75 42.86
N HIS A 516 11.47 0.80 43.39
CA HIS A 516 11.49 0.44 44.81
C HIS A 516 12.87 -0.08 45.25
N ASN A 517 13.50 -0.91 44.42
CA ASN A 517 14.83 -1.44 44.63
C ASN A 517 15.95 -0.41 44.35
N GLY A 518 15.61 0.81 43.89
CA GLY A 518 16.58 1.84 43.55
C GLY A 518 17.49 1.48 42.37
N THR A 519 17.09 0.54 41.50
CA THR A 519 17.86 0.20 40.29
C THR A 519 17.63 1.23 39.18
N ILE A 520 16.49 1.92 39.19
CA ILE A 520 16.16 3.05 38.32
C ILE A 520 15.55 4.18 39.15
N GLU A 521 15.80 5.42 38.77
CA GLU A 521 15.37 6.62 39.51
C GLU A 521 14.63 7.59 38.57
N PRO A 522 13.49 8.16 38.97
CA PRO A 522 12.81 9.17 38.17
C PRO A 522 13.61 10.46 38.15
N VAL A 523 13.91 10.95 36.94
CA VAL A 523 14.64 12.20 36.71
C VAL A 523 13.69 13.34 36.40
N LEU A 524 12.67 13.08 35.59
CA LEU A 524 11.67 14.05 35.19
C LEU A 524 10.32 13.37 35.07
N THR A 525 9.28 14.00 35.60
CA THR A 525 7.89 13.53 35.49
C THR A 525 7.05 14.66 34.93
N SER A 526 6.32 14.35 33.86
CA SER A 526 5.33 15.23 33.26
C SER A 526 3.92 14.63 33.44
N GLU A 527 2.90 15.25 32.85
CA GLU A 527 1.52 14.80 32.95
C GLU A 527 1.34 13.38 32.39
N ASN A 528 1.95 13.11 31.23
CA ASN A 528 1.79 11.86 30.50
C ASN A 528 3.03 10.97 30.50
N PHE A 529 4.22 11.49 30.83
CA PHE A 529 5.47 10.74 30.71
C PHE A 529 6.31 10.78 31.98
N VAL A 530 7.14 9.74 32.12
CA VAL A 530 8.23 9.70 33.09
C VAL A 530 9.53 9.37 32.38
N LEU A 531 10.55 10.16 32.67
CA LEU A 531 11.92 9.89 32.32
C LEU A 531 12.63 9.32 33.55
N TYR A 532 13.11 8.09 33.44
CA TYR A 532 13.96 7.46 34.44
C TYR A 532 15.40 7.36 33.95
N LYS A 533 16.32 7.23 34.91
CA LYS A 533 17.73 6.91 34.67
C LYS A 533 18.12 5.71 35.50
N ARG A 534 18.91 4.80 34.91
CA ARG A 534 19.47 3.65 35.63
C ARG A 534 20.45 4.15 36.70
N SER A 535 20.27 3.69 37.94
CA SER A 535 21.12 4.10 39.05
C SER A 535 22.51 3.46 38.93
N ALA A 536 23.55 4.25 39.17
CA ALA A 536 24.92 3.74 39.18
C ALA A 536 25.22 2.88 40.43
N ASN A 537 24.42 3.02 41.50
CA ASN A 537 24.56 2.29 42.77
C ASN A 537 23.17 1.77 43.22
N PRO A 538 22.72 0.61 42.75
CA PRO A 538 21.45 0.05 43.17
C PRO A 538 21.45 -0.22 44.67
N LYS A 539 20.36 0.12 45.38
CA LYS A 539 20.20 -0.20 46.80
C LYS A 539 20.17 -1.72 46.92
N ARG A 540 21.21 -2.29 47.55
CA ARG A 540 21.31 -3.73 47.84
C ARG A 540 20.32 -4.15 48.91
#